data_AF-A0A443YMQ9-F1
#
_entry.id   AF-A0A443YMQ9-F1
#
_cell.length_a   1.000
_cell.length_b   1.000
_cell.length_c   1.000
_cell.angle_alpha   90.00
_cell.angle_beta   90.00
_cell.angle_gamma   90.00
#
_symmetry.space_group_name_H-M   'P 1'
#
loop_
_entity.id
_entity.type
_entity.pdbx_description
1 polymer ?
#
loop_
_entity_poly.entity_id
_entity_poly.type
_entity_poly.pdbx_seq_one_letter_code
_entity_poly.pdbx_strand_id
1 'polypeptide(L)'
;MKTFIPCLLILSLWNAVQAQQLSTGNYTSPDGRYTVIVEHIGQTVKITEPNKVNLYKSKGGTTYYHTEPKYASYYIRVAGNNKYYTGKTGGQEYLFSYTGGNTNEKEVLPSGADNCPLYDKYAAMIKKDPDNTQGWAFCAAAALAYCTYNVDERKDMLTPIIQALKSILENPEKCPCEDVIPPAVWKSVKVE
;
A
#
# COMPACT_ATOMS: atom_id res chain seq x y z
N MET A 1 15.53 -62.35 44.74
CA MET A 1 14.68 -61.71 43.71
C MET A 1 14.87 -60.20 43.84
N LYS A 2 15.43 -59.54 42.83
CA LYS A 2 15.72 -58.09 42.84
C LYS A 2 14.62 -57.37 42.07
N THR A 3 13.81 -56.58 42.77
CA THR A 3 12.70 -55.80 42.23
C THR A 3 13.25 -54.53 41.59
N PHE A 4 13.16 -54.42 40.26
CA PHE A 4 13.49 -53.20 39.51
C PHE A 4 12.25 -52.29 39.47
N ILE A 5 12.38 -51.07 40.01
CA ILE A 5 11.39 -50.00 39.91
C ILE A 5 11.77 -49.13 38.70
N PRO A 6 10.95 -49.02 37.64
CA PRO A 6 11.24 -48.11 36.56
C PRO A 6 10.81 -46.69 36.95
N CYS A 7 11.78 -45.78 36.94
CA CYS A 7 11.57 -44.34 37.11
C CYS A 7 10.95 -43.79 35.81
N LEU A 8 9.68 -43.38 35.87
CA LEU A 8 8.94 -42.82 34.74
C LEU A 8 9.41 -41.37 34.53
N LEU A 9 10.33 -41.17 33.58
CA LEU A 9 10.83 -39.87 33.15
C LEU A 9 9.75 -39.17 32.30
N ILE A 10 9.00 -38.26 32.92
CA ILE A 10 8.01 -37.42 32.23
C ILE A 10 8.77 -36.34 31.45
N LEU A 11 9.04 -36.59 30.17
CA LEU A 11 9.49 -35.58 29.22
C LEU A 11 8.33 -34.61 28.95
N SER A 12 8.35 -33.46 29.64
CA SER A 12 7.52 -32.31 29.29
C SER A 12 7.96 -31.75 27.94
N LEU A 13 7.25 -32.12 26.87
CA LEU A 13 7.37 -31.52 25.55
C LEU A 13 6.87 -30.06 25.63
N TRP A 14 7.79 -29.13 25.89
CA TRP A 14 7.53 -27.71 25.66
C TRP A 14 7.45 -27.48 24.15
N ASN A 15 6.22 -27.54 23.62
CA ASN A 15 5.93 -26.98 22.31
C ASN A 15 6.10 -25.47 22.42
N ALA A 16 7.31 -24.97 22.13
CA ALA A 16 7.52 -23.56 21.86
C ALA A 16 6.65 -23.22 20.65
N VAL A 17 5.49 -22.61 20.90
CA VAL A 17 4.69 -21.98 19.86
C VAL A 17 5.56 -20.86 19.29
N GLN A 18 6.26 -21.15 18.20
CA GLN A 18 6.97 -20.12 17.47
C GLN A 18 5.91 -19.16 16.95
N ALA A 19 5.92 -17.94 17.48
CA ALA A 19 5.13 -16.86 16.94
C ALA A 19 5.46 -16.75 15.44
N GLN A 20 4.42 -16.78 14.60
CA GLN A 20 4.61 -16.67 13.16
C GLN A 20 5.30 -15.34 12.86
N GLN A 21 6.48 -15.42 12.25
CA GLN A 21 7.29 -14.27 11.89
C GLN A 21 7.11 -13.97 10.41
N LEU A 22 6.91 -12.69 10.08
CA LEU A 22 6.85 -12.22 8.71
C LEU A 22 8.24 -12.20 8.10
N SER A 23 8.37 -12.65 6.85
CA SER A 23 9.57 -12.45 6.05
C SER A 23 9.79 -10.95 5.84
N THR A 24 11.04 -10.50 5.99
CA THR A 24 11.40 -9.11 5.66
C THR A 24 11.32 -8.87 4.16
N GLY A 25 10.73 -7.74 3.76
CA GLY A 25 10.64 -7.31 2.37
C GLY A 25 9.32 -6.62 2.03
N ASN A 26 8.99 -6.59 0.75
CA ASN A 26 7.80 -5.95 0.22
C ASN A 26 6.55 -6.78 0.46
N TYR A 27 5.49 -6.09 0.90
CA TYR A 27 4.15 -6.63 0.99
C TYR A 27 3.18 -5.74 0.25
N THR A 28 2.32 -6.38 -0.52
CA THR A 28 1.40 -5.69 -1.42
C THR A 28 -0.04 -6.11 -1.11
N SER A 29 -0.95 -5.14 -1.17
CA SER A 29 -2.40 -5.32 -1.06
C SER A 29 -2.95 -6.22 -2.20
N PRO A 30 -4.11 -6.88 -2.03
CA PRO A 30 -4.70 -7.77 -3.02
C PRO A 30 -5.00 -7.13 -4.38
N ASP A 31 -5.33 -5.85 -4.37
CA ASP A 31 -5.55 -5.06 -5.59
C ASP A 31 -4.24 -4.49 -6.17
N GLY A 32 -3.12 -4.80 -5.52
CA GLY A 32 -1.78 -4.39 -5.91
C GLY A 32 -1.47 -2.91 -5.63
N ARG A 33 -2.45 -2.11 -5.20
CA ARG A 33 -2.39 -0.64 -5.20
C ARG A 33 -1.52 -0.04 -4.12
N TYR A 34 -1.02 -0.86 -3.20
CA TYR A 34 -0.27 -0.40 -2.04
C TYR A 34 0.83 -1.40 -1.71
N THR A 35 2.08 -0.94 -1.74
CA THR A 35 3.26 -1.73 -1.35
C THR A 35 3.97 -1.03 -0.20
N VAL A 36 4.36 -1.82 0.79
CA VAL A 36 5.13 -1.38 1.96
C VAL A 36 6.29 -2.31 2.21
N ILE A 37 7.37 -1.79 2.80
CA ILE A 37 8.43 -2.64 3.36
C ILE A 37 8.02 -3.06 4.76
N VAL A 38 8.13 -4.35 5.03
CA VAL A 38 7.91 -4.93 6.34
C VAL A 38 9.22 -5.49 6.88
N GLU A 39 9.52 -5.16 8.13
CA GLU A 39 10.56 -5.80 8.93
C GLU A 39 9.95 -6.32 10.23
N HIS A 40 10.17 -7.60 10.54
CA HIS A 40 9.66 -8.23 11.76
C HIS A 40 10.81 -8.63 12.67
N ILE A 41 10.93 -7.97 13.82
CA ILE A 41 12.01 -8.17 14.80
C ILE A 41 11.39 -8.48 16.16
N GLY A 42 11.41 -9.75 16.54
CA GLY A 42 10.88 -10.22 17.82
C GLY A 42 9.38 -9.92 17.97
N GLN A 43 9.02 -9.03 18.90
CA GLN A 43 7.63 -8.63 19.16
C GLN A 43 7.24 -7.33 18.46
N THR A 44 8.05 -6.86 17.52
CA THR A 44 7.83 -5.61 16.79
C THR A 44 7.75 -5.87 15.30
N VAL A 45 6.79 -5.25 14.63
CA VAL A 45 6.73 -5.15 13.18
C VAL A 45 6.85 -3.68 12.80
N LYS A 46 7.83 -3.38 11.96
CA LYS A 46 8.03 -2.08 11.32
C LYS A 46 7.44 -2.16 9.92
N ILE A 47 6.58 -1.20 9.60
CA ILE A 47 6.03 -0.99 8.26
C ILE A 47 6.55 0.36 7.76
N THR A 48 7.35 0.34 6.71
CA THR A 48 7.79 1.56 6.02
C THR A 48 6.91 1.78 4.78
N GLU A 49 6.19 2.90 4.82
CA GLU A 49 5.45 3.51 3.72
C GLU A 49 6.32 4.65 3.13
N PRO A 50 6.07 5.14 1.90
CA PRO A 50 6.92 6.15 1.26
C PRO A 50 7.23 7.39 2.12
N ASN A 51 6.24 7.84 2.90
CA ASN A 51 6.33 9.07 3.70
C ASN A 51 6.26 8.81 5.21
N LYS A 52 6.18 7.55 5.65
CA LYS A 52 5.91 7.24 7.06
C LYS A 52 6.45 5.88 7.46
N VAL A 53 7.04 5.83 8.65
CA VAL A 53 7.37 4.58 9.34
C VAL A 53 6.36 4.35 10.46
N ASN A 54 5.70 3.20 10.44
CA ASN A 54 4.75 2.78 11.46
C ASN A 54 5.34 1.61 12.25
N LEU A 55 5.21 1.65 13.57
CA LEU A 55 5.67 0.60 14.46
C LEU A 55 4.47 -0.05 15.15
N TYR A 56 4.44 -1.38 15.09
CA TYR A 56 3.43 -2.20 15.73
C TYR A 56 4.10 -3.14 16.72
N LYS A 57 3.54 -3.27 17.92
CA LYS A 57 4.08 -4.13 18.98
C LYS A 57 3.03 -5.11 19.49
N SER A 58 3.44 -6.37 19.67
CA SER A 58 2.62 -7.39 20.31
C SER A 58 2.98 -7.55 21.78
N LYS A 59 2.01 -7.97 22.60
CA LYS A 59 2.24 -8.47 23.97
C LYS A 59 2.19 -10.02 24.03
N GLY A 60 2.16 -10.67 22.86
CA GLY A 60 1.95 -12.11 22.68
C GLY A 60 0.94 -12.41 21.57
N GLY A 61 1.09 -13.56 20.92
CA GLY A 61 0.22 -14.00 19.81
C GLY A 61 0.58 -13.39 18.46
N THR A 62 -0.39 -13.34 17.54
CA THR A 62 -0.17 -12.92 16.14
C THR A 62 -0.63 -11.49 15.84
N THR A 63 -1.23 -10.79 16.80
CA THR A 63 -1.71 -9.41 16.64
C THR A 63 -0.73 -8.42 17.26
N TYR A 64 -0.41 -7.37 16.52
CA TYR A 64 0.50 -6.29 16.91
C TYR A 64 -0.24 -4.96 16.76
N TYR A 65 -0.22 -4.13 17.80
CA TYR A 65 -0.95 -2.87 17.84
C TYR A 65 -0.01 -1.69 17.62
N HIS A 66 -0.52 -0.63 16.99
CA HIS A 66 0.26 0.56 16.72
C HIS A 66 0.82 1.17 18.02
N THR A 67 2.09 1.59 18.03
CA THR A 67 2.76 2.10 19.23
C THR A 67 2.39 3.53 19.58
N GLU A 68 2.08 4.38 18.59
CA GLU A 68 1.57 5.73 18.84
C GLU A 68 0.16 5.72 19.45
N PRO A 69 -0.09 6.40 20.59
CA PRO A 69 -1.38 6.38 21.29
C PRO A 69 -2.57 6.84 20.44
N LYS A 70 -2.40 7.84 19.58
CA LYS A 70 -3.45 8.34 18.68
C LYS A 70 -3.93 7.31 17.65
N TYR A 71 -3.13 6.27 17.40
CA TYR A 71 -3.44 5.18 16.46
C TYR A 71 -3.61 3.83 17.17
N ALA A 72 -3.80 3.79 18.49
CA ALA A 72 -3.85 2.54 19.27
C ALA A 72 -4.95 1.54 18.84
N SER A 73 -5.98 2.01 18.11
CA SER A 73 -7.02 1.15 17.54
C SER A 73 -6.61 0.45 16.24
N TYR A 74 -5.49 0.83 15.63
CA TYR A 74 -4.94 0.20 14.44
C TYR A 74 -4.04 -0.97 14.82
N TYR A 75 -4.14 -2.06 14.07
CA TYR A 75 -3.37 -3.27 14.32
C TYR A 75 -3.00 -3.96 13.02
N ILE A 76 -1.99 -4.82 13.13
CA ILE A 76 -1.72 -5.86 12.16
C ILE A 76 -1.92 -7.22 12.81
N ARG A 77 -2.35 -8.21 12.03
CA ARG A 77 -2.51 -9.59 12.44
C ARG A 77 -1.75 -10.48 11.46
N VAL A 78 -0.67 -11.08 11.93
CA VAL A 78 0.13 -12.03 11.16
C VAL A 78 -0.70 -13.29 10.92
N ALA A 79 -0.81 -13.70 9.65
CA ALA A 79 -1.56 -14.88 9.25
C ALA A 79 -0.68 -15.96 8.62
N GLY A 80 0.61 -15.67 8.43
CA GLY A 80 1.64 -16.56 7.92
C GLY A 80 2.93 -15.78 7.74
N ASN A 81 4.01 -16.46 7.36
CA ASN A 81 5.30 -15.80 7.12
C ASN A 81 5.27 -14.84 5.92
N ASN A 82 4.32 -15.01 5.01
CA ASN A 82 4.20 -14.24 3.78
C ASN A 82 2.90 -13.44 3.71
N LYS A 83 2.16 -13.30 4.82
CA LYS A 83 0.87 -12.62 4.82
C LYS A 83 0.48 -12.06 6.18
N TYR A 84 -0.07 -10.86 6.16
CA TYR A 84 -0.69 -10.25 7.33
C TYR A 84 -1.97 -9.52 6.94
N TYR A 85 -2.82 -9.28 7.92
CA TYR A 85 -3.96 -8.39 7.80
C TYR A 85 -3.66 -7.10 8.55
N THR A 86 -4.11 -5.96 8.03
CA THR A 86 -4.12 -4.68 8.75
C THR A 86 -5.57 -4.23 8.94
N GLY A 87 -5.87 -3.58 10.05
CA GLY A 87 -7.23 -3.16 10.35
C GLY A 87 -7.32 -2.20 11.53
N LYS A 88 -8.54 -1.78 11.81
CA LYS A 88 -8.90 -1.00 12.99
C LYS A 88 -9.85 -1.83 13.86
N THR A 89 -9.76 -1.72 15.18
CA THR A 89 -10.67 -2.41 16.11
C THR A 89 -12.14 -2.13 15.73
N GLY A 90 -12.93 -3.19 15.52
CA GLY A 90 -14.33 -3.10 15.09
C GLY A 90 -14.54 -2.76 13.61
N GLY A 91 -13.48 -2.65 12.81
CA GLY A 91 -13.54 -2.38 11.38
C GLY A 91 -13.19 -3.58 10.51
N GLN A 92 -13.19 -3.37 9.19
CA GLN A 92 -12.76 -4.33 8.19
C GLN A 92 -11.23 -4.52 8.23
N GLU A 93 -10.78 -5.74 7.94
CA GLU A 93 -9.37 -6.07 7.73
C GLU A 93 -9.02 -6.07 6.24
N TYR A 94 -7.78 -5.68 5.95
CA TYR A 94 -7.19 -5.67 4.61
C TYR A 94 -5.98 -6.60 4.59
N LEU A 95 -5.95 -7.54 3.65
CA LEU A 95 -4.84 -8.47 3.47
C LEU A 95 -3.65 -7.75 2.85
N PHE A 96 -2.44 -8.20 3.17
CA PHE A 96 -1.19 -7.88 2.52
C PHE A 96 -0.37 -9.16 2.35
N SER A 97 0.20 -9.36 1.16
CA SER A 97 0.95 -10.57 0.81
C SER A 97 2.37 -10.21 0.40
N TYR A 98 3.34 -11.04 0.77
CA TYR A 98 4.75 -10.88 0.42
C TYR A 98 4.95 -10.95 -1.10
N THR A 99 5.66 -9.98 -1.65
CA THR A 99 5.92 -9.85 -3.09
C THR A 99 7.41 -9.80 -3.44
N GLY A 100 8.32 -9.65 -2.47
CA GLY A 100 9.75 -9.75 -2.74
C GLY A 100 10.65 -9.29 -1.59
N GLY A 101 11.95 -9.60 -1.67
CA GLY A 101 12.94 -9.31 -0.62
C GLY A 101 13.57 -7.92 -0.68
N ASN A 102 13.04 -7.00 -1.49
CA ASN A 102 13.56 -5.65 -1.55
C ASN A 102 13.25 -4.90 -0.24
N THR A 103 14.26 -4.25 0.33
CA THR A 103 14.17 -3.42 1.54
C THR A 103 14.65 -2.00 1.28
N ASN A 104 14.93 -1.64 0.02
CA ASN A 104 15.34 -0.29 -0.33
C ASN A 104 14.11 0.62 -0.36
N GLU A 105 13.99 1.49 0.63
CA GLU A 105 12.89 2.45 0.76
C GLU A 105 12.76 3.37 -0.47
N LYS A 106 13.86 3.61 -1.20
CA LYS A 106 13.86 4.42 -2.44
C LYS A 106 13.30 3.69 -3.65
N GLU A 107 13.21 2.36 -3.60
CA GLU A 107 12.67 1.51 -4.66
C GLU A 107 11.23 1.08 -4.40
N VAL A 108 10.69 1.37 -3.21
CA VAL A 108 9.25 1.34 -2.98
C VAL A 108 8.66 2.53 -3.73
N LEU A 109 8.32 2.29 -4.99
CA LEU A 109 7.56 3.26 -5.75
C LEU A 109 6.29 3.57 -4.95
N PRO A 110 5.92 4.85 -4.79
CA PRO A 110 4.55 5.17 -4.44
C PRO A 110 3.72 4.53 -5.56
N SER A 111 2.87 3.59 -5.19
CA SER A 111 2.36 2.47 -5.99
C SER A 111 1.37 2.87 -7.10
N GLY A 112 1.68 3.86 -7.92
CA GLY A 112 0.73 4.40 -8.89
C GLY A 112 0.81 3.86 -10.30
N ALA A 113 1.90 3.20 -10.74
CA ALA A 113 1.98 2.70 -12.13
C ALA A 113 1.50 1.26 -12.26
N ASP A 114 1.99 0.35 -11.43
CA ASP A 114 1.76 -1.09 -11.60
C ASP A 114 0.35 -1.55 -11.20
N ASN A 115 -0.42 -0.70 -10.49
CA ASN A 115 -1.78 -1.01 -10.02
C ASN A 115 -2.68 0.23 -9.99
N CYS A 116 -2.78 0.96 -11.09
CA CYS A 116 -3.73 2.05 -11.21
C CYS A 116 -4.76 1.75 -12.30
N PRO A 117 -5.93 1.17 -11.96
CA PRO A 117 -6.96 0.88 -12.97
C PRO A 117 -7.45 2.11 -13.74
N LEU A 118 -7.27 3.31 -13.18
CA LEU A 118 -7.52 4.56 -13.88
C LEU A 118 -6.42 4.84 -14.93
N TYR A 119 -5.16 4.52 -14.65
CA TYR A 119 -4.10 4.55 -15.66
C TYR A 119 -4.40 3.56 -16.78
N ASP A 120 -4.76 2.31 -16.47
CA ASP A 120 -5.11 1.31 -17.49
C ASP A 120 -6.31 1.73 -18.34
N LYS A 121 -7.33 2.33 -17.70
CA LYS A 121 -8.49 2.92 -18.39
C LYS A 121 -8.04 3.94 -19.43
N TYR A 122 -7.21 4.92 -19.04
CA TYR A 122 -6.78 5.99 -19.95
C TYR A 122 -5.74 5.52 -20.97
N ALA A 123 -4.86 4.58 -20.61
CA ALA A 123 -3.96 3.92 -21.55
C ALA A 123 -4.72 3.13 -22.62
N ALA A 124 -5.87 2.52 -22.27
CA ALA A 124 -6.75 1.88 -23.24
C ALA A 124 -7.46 2.90 -24.13
N MET A 125 -7.79 4.09 -23.63
CA MET A 125 -8.42 5.17 -24.43
C MET A 125 -7.50 5.67 -25.55
N ILE A 126 -6.19 5.73 -25.32
CA ILE A 126 -5.19 6.07 -26.36
C ILE A 126 -5.37 5.20 -27.62
N LYS A 127 -5.68 3.90 -27.44
CA LYS A 127 -5.90 2.98 -28.55
C LYS A 127 -7.32 3.04 -29.14
N LYS A 128 -8.31 3.40 -28.32
CA LYS A 128 -9.73 3.40 -28.71
C LYS A 128 -10.18 4.70 -29.39
N ASP A 129 -9.48 5.79 -29.11
CA ASP A 129 -9.80 7.13 -29.59
C ASP A 129 -8.49 7.84 -30.00
N PRO A 130 -7.94 7.46 -31.17
CA PRO A 130 -6.62 7.91 -31.62
C PRO A 130 -6.57 9.41 -31.91
N ASP A 131 -7.71 10.02 -32.28
CA ASP A 131 -7.82 11.45 -32.56
C ASP A 131 -7.56 12.29 -31.31
N ASN A 132 -7.79 11.73 -30.12
CA ASN A 132 -7.57 12.38 -28.83
C ASN A 132 -6.40 11.77 -28.04
N THR A 133 -5.48 11.08 -28.71
CA THR A 133 -4.35 10.36 -28.09
C THR A 133 -3.59 11.22 -27.07
N GLN A 134 -3.29 12.47 -27.40
CA GLN A 134 -2.54 13.37 -26.51
C GLN A 134 -3.32 13.65 -25.22
N GLY A 135 -4.62 13.92 -25.33
CA GLY A 135 -5.50 14.12 -24.17
C GLY A 135 -5.55 12.89 -23.27
N TRP A 136 -5.68 11.70 -23.87
CA TRP A 136 -5.69 10.44 -23.11
C TRP A 136 -4.34 10.11 -22.46
N ALA A 137 -3.22 10.45 -23.10
CA ALA A 137 -1.89 10.31 -22.50
C ALA A 137 -1.72 11.19 -21.26
N PHE A 138 -2.18 12.45 -21.31
CA PHE A 138 -2.18 13.32 -20.13
C PHE A 138 -3.15 12.84 -19.05
N CYS A 139 -4.31 12.29 -19.40
CA CYS A 139 -5.20 11.67 -18.43
C CYS A 139 -4.59 10.42 -17.78
N ALA A 140 -3.81 9.63 -18.52
CA ALA A 140 -3.05 8.52 -17.95
C ALA A 140 -1.96 9.03 -16.99
N ALA A 141 -1.26 10.10 -17.33
CA ALA A 141 -0.29 10.74 -16.43
C ALA A 141 -0.97 11.31 -15.17
N ALA A 142 -2.15 11.92 -15.30
CA ALA A 142 -2.93 12.40 -14.17
C ALA A 142 -3.41 11.24 -13.28
N ALA A 143 -3.82 10.12 -13.88
CA ALA A 143 -4.19 8.91 -13.15
C ALA A 143 -2.99 8.34 -12.37
N LEU A 144 -1.82 8.30 -12.99
CA LEU A 144 -0.58 7.91 -12.33
C LEU A 144 -0.30 8.83 -11.14
N ALA A 145 -0.33 10.15 -11.31
CA ALA A 145 -0.15 11.09 -10.20
C ALA A 145 -1.20 10.91 -9.09
N TYR A 146 -2.45 10.66 -9.47
CA TYR A 146 -3.54 10.40 -8.54
C TYR A 146 -3.31 9.14 -7.70
N CYS A 147 -2.80 8.08 -8.32
CA CYS A 147 -2.52 6.79 -7.69
C CYS A 147 -1.19 6.79 -6.90
N THR A 148 -0.23 7.63 -7.28
CA THR A 148 1.12 7.71 -6.67
C THR A 148 1.15 8.62 -5.45
N TYR A 149 0.57 9.83 -5.53
CA TYR A 149 0.85 10.89 -4.55
C TYR A 149 -0.30 11.12 -3.54
N ASN A 150 0.09 11.57 -2.35
CA ASN A 150 -0.85 12.08 -1.34
C ASN A 150 -1.52 13.38 -1.81
N VAL A 151 -2.54 13.87 -1.10
CA VAL A 151 -3.40 14.98 -1.59
C VAL A 151 -2.61 16.25 -1.91
N ASP A 152 -1.64 16.62 -1.08
CA ASP A 152 -0.88 17.86 -1.25
C ASP A 152 0.11 17.74 -2.41
N GLU A 153 0.94 16.69 -2.42
CA GLU A 153 1.90 16.39 -3.50
C GLU A 153 1.20 16.14 -4.84
N ARG A 154 0.01 15.54 -4.82
CA ARG A 154 -0.79 15.30 -6.02
C ARG A 154 -1.19 16.61 -6.68
N LYS A 155 -1.53 17.65 -5.92
CA LYS A 155 -1.92 18.94 -6.50
C LYS A 155 -0.75 19.58 -7.25
N ASP A 156 0.45 19.52 -6.67
CA ASP A 156 1.66 20.04 -7.30
C ASP A 156 1.98 19.29 -8.60
N MET A 157 1.81 17.96 -8.60
CA MET A 157 2.02 17.13 -9.79
C MET A 157 0.93 17.28 -10.85
N LEU A 158 -0.33 17.48 -10.44
CA LEU A 158 -1.46 17.67 -11.36
C LEU A 158 -1.41 19.04 -12.06
N THR A 159 -0.85 20.07 -11.44
CA THR A 159 -0.82 21.43 -11.99
C THR A 159 -0.21 21.51 -13.41
N PRO A 160 1.04 21.06 -13.65
CA PRO A 160 1.62 21.09 -14.99
C PRO A 160 0.90 20.18 -15.98
N ILE A 161 0.35 19.05 -15.51
CA ILE A 161 -0.45 18.14 -16.35
C ILE A 161 -1.74 18.84 -16.82
N ILE A 162 -2.43 19.53 -15.91
CA ILE A 162 -3.65 20.28 -16.23
C ILE A 162 -3.34 21.44 -17.17
N GLN A 163 -2.25 22.17 -16.97
CA GLN A 163 -1.84 23.25 -17.87
C GLN A 163 -1.63 22.72 -19.29
N ALA A 164 -0.83 21.67 -19.45
CA ALA A 164 -0.59 21.06 -20.75
C ALA A 164 -1.88 20.53 -21.39
N LEU A 165 -2.74 19.86 -20.60
CA LEU A 165 -4.01 19.31 -21.08
C LEU A 165 -4.97 20.43 -21.55
N LYS A 166 -5.11 21.52 -20.80
CA LYS A 166 -5.94 22.66 -21.21
C LYS A 166 -5.44 23.32 -22.50
N SER A 167 -4.12 23.39 -22.71
CA SER A 167 -3.54 23.99 -23.91
C SER A 167 -3.78 23.20 -25.21
N ILE A 168 -4.15 21.92 -25.10
CA ILE A 168 -4.41 21.06 -26.28
C ILE A 168 -5.89 20.75 -26.48
N LEU A 169 -6.76 21.10 -25.54
CA LEU A 169 -8.19 20.81 -25.63
C LEU A 169 -8.92 21.91 -26.41
N GLU A 170 -9.83 21.50 -27.29
CA GLU A 170 -10.76 22.42 -27.96
C GLU A 170 -11.72 23.10 -26.96
N ASN A 171 -12.06 22.41 -25.87
CA ASN A 171 -12.90 22.94 -24.80
C ASN A 171 -12.18 22.82 -23.43
N PRO A 172 -11.41 23.83 -23.01
CA PRO A 172 -10.65 23.80 -21.76
C PRO A 172 -11.52 23.95 -20.50
N GLU A 173 -12.82 24.22 -20.64
CA GLU A 173 -13.75 24.28 -19.49
C GLU A 173 -14.15 22.88 -19.01
N LYS A 174 -14.01 21.86 -19.86
CA LYS A 174 -14.40 20.47 -19.54
C LYS A 174 -13.18 19.57 -19.42
N CYS A 175 -13.01 18.97 -18.24
CA CYS A 175 -11.95 17.99 -18.04
C CYS A 175 -12.34 16.64 -18.68
N PRO A 176 -11.48 16.02 -19.51
CA PRO A 176 -11.76 14.71 -20.10
C PRO A 176 -11.61 13.53 -19.10
N CYS A 177 -11.08 13.79 -17.89
CA CYS A 177 -10.79 12.76 -16.90
C CYS A 177 -11.06 13.22 -15.45
N GLU A 178 -12.32 13.60 -15.19
CA GLU A 178 -12.77 14.12 -13.87
C GLU A 178 -12.65 13.14 -12.70
N ASP A 179 -12.53 11.85 -12.98
CA ASP A 179 -12.32 10.80 -11.96
C ASP A 179 -10.89 10.79 -11.38
N VAL A 180 -9.92 11.44 -12.06
CA VAL A 180 -8.54 11.61 -11.59
C VAL A 180 -8.17 13.08 -11.39
N ILE A 181 -8.87 14.00 -12.05
CA ILE A 181 -8.73 15.46 -11.85
C ILE A 181 -10.07 16.01 -11.37
N PRO A 182 -10.26 16.19 -10.05
CA PRO A 182 -11.51 16.73 -9.53
C PRO A 182 -11.84 18.12 -10.13
N PRO A 183 -13.12 18.45 -10.37
CA PRO A 183 -13.51 19.72 -11.01
C PRO A 183 -12.99 20.97 -10.29
N ALA A 184 -12.88 20.93 -8.96
CA ALA A 184 -12.30 22.02 -8.18
C ALA A 184 -10.81 22.25 -8.50
N VAL A 185 -10.05 21.17 -8.69
CA VAL A 185 -8.63 21.23 -9.05
C VAL A 185 -8.47 21.73 -10.49
N TRP A 186 -9.27 21.19 -11.42
CA TRP A 186 -9.29 21.64 -12.82
C TRP A 186 -9.53 23.16 -12.95
N LYS A 187 -10.53 23.68 -12.23
CA LYS A 187 -10.87 25.11 -12.26
C LYS A 187 -9.81 26.01 -11.60
N SER A 188 -9.04 25.46 -10.66
CA SER A 188 -8.03 26.24 -9.94
C SER A 188 -6.78 26.57 -10.78
N VAL A 189 -6.49 25.76 -11.79
CA VAL A 189 -5.31 25.92 -12.66
C VAL A 189 -5.69 26.76 -13.88
N LYS A 190 -4.98 27.86 -14.10
CA LYS A 190 -5.17 28.74 -15.27
C LYS A 190 -4.10 28.45 -16.33
N VAL A 191 -4.46 28.63 -17.59
CA VAL A 191 -3.52 28.69 -18.71
C VAL A 191 -3.29 30.17 -19.00
N GLU A 192 -2.03 30.56 -19.11
CA GLU A 192 -1.63 31.91 -19.56
C GLU A 192 -1.51 31.96 -21.08
#